data_AF-A0A2V8J5N8-F1
#
_entry.id   AF-A0A2V8J5N8-F1
#
_cell.length_a   1.000
_cell.length_b   1.000
_cell.length_c   1.000
_cell.angle_alpha   90.00
_cell.angle_beta   90.00
_cell.angle_gamma   90.00
#
_symmetry.space_group_name_H-M   'P 1'
#
loop_
_entity.id
_entity.type
_entity.pdbx_description
1 polymer ?
#
loop_
_entity_poly.entity_id
_entity_poly.type
_entity_poly.pdbx_seq_one_letter_code
_entity_poly.pdbx_strand_id
1 'polypeptide(L)'
;MIRSTGRFSQSEIAQRDDYLVRECIKGDEEAWSTLIDKYKNLIFSIPVKYGFHTHDADEIFQEVCLALLTELPRLRKPQALAAWLIQATSHRCFHRKREQGRYVGTEPDETFSSTPAAEDILREVEREQMLRDALLELPPRCLDLVR
;
A
#
# COMPACT_ATOMS: atom_id res chain seq x y z
N MET A 1 18.53 32.54 -20.48
CA MET A 1 19.06 31.31 -21.13
C MET A 1 18.49 30.12 -20.38
N ILE A 2 17.43 29.52 -20.92
CA ILE A 2 16.54 28.55 -20.26
C ILE A 2 17.21 27.17 -20.32
N ARG A 3 17.64 26.61 -19.17
CA ARG A 3 18.20 25.25 -19.09
C ARG A 3 17.08 24.24 -18.87
N SER A 4 16.83 23.46 -19.93
CA SER A 4 16.24 22.13 -20.02
C SER A 4 15.73 21.49 -18.70
N THR A 5 14.41 21.49 -18.53
CA THR A 5 13.69 20.63 -17.59
C THR A 5 13.57 19.22 -18.22
N GLY A 6 13.85 18.19 -17.43
CA GLY A 6 14.05 16.80 -17.86
C GLY A 6 12.92 16.20 -18.70
N ARG A 7 13.30 15.49 -19.76
CA ARG A 7 12.44 14.65 -20.59
C ARG A 7 12.29 13.30 -19.90
N PHE A 8 11.27 13.13 -19.06
CA PHE A 8 10.89 11.81 -18.55
C PHE A 8 10.40 10.92 -19.70
N SER A 9 10.75 9.63 -19.67
CA SER A 9 10.23 8.63 -20.60
C SER A 9 8.71 8.49 -20.44
N GLN A 10 7.98 8.21 -21.51
CA GLN A 10 6.53 7.97 -21.44
C GLN A 10 6.17 6.84 -20.46
N SER A 11 7.03 5.83 -20.33
CA SER A 11 6.88 4.73 -19.37
C SER A 11 7.00 5.19 -17.92
N GLU A 12 7.85 6.18 -17.63
CA GLU A 12 8.03 6.72 -16.28
C GLU A 12 6.82 7.56 -15.88
N ILE A 13 6.29 8.35 -16.81
CA ILE A 13 5.08 9.13 -16.60
C ILE A 13 3.88 8.20 -16.34
N ALA A 14 3.77 7.11 -17.11
CA ALA A 14 2.70 6.12 -16.94
C ALA A 14 2.68 5.45 -15.56
N GLN A 15 3.82 5.40 -14.86
CA GLN A 15 3.91 4.82 -13.51
C GLN A 15 3.74 5.83 -12.36
N ARG A 16 3.62 7.12 -12.67
CA ARG A 16 3.39 8.14 -11.65
C ARG A 16 1.98 8.05 -11.10
N ASP A 17 1.85 8.20 -9.78
CA ASP A 17 0.54 8.12 -9.13
C ASP A 17 -0.42 9.18 -9.66
N ASP A 18 0.05 10.39 -9.93
CA ASP A 18 -0.80 11.46 -10.46
C ASP A 18 -1.38 11.13 -11.86
N TYR A 19 -0.64 10.39 -12.67
CA TYR A 19 -1.12 9.91 -13.97
C TYR A 19 -2.09 8.74 -13.79
N LEU A 20 -1.66 7.70 -13.05
CA LEU A 20 -2.47 6.49 -12.85
C LEU A 20 -3.83 6.80 -12.21
N VAL A 21 -3.86 7.61 -11.14
CA VAL A 21 -5.10 8.00 -10.47
C VAL A 21 -6.03 8.74 -11.45
N ARG A 22 -5.48 9.63 -12.28
CA ARG A 22 -6.28 10.38 -13.26
C ARG A 22 -6.91 9.48 -14.31
N GLU A 23 -6.15 8.55 -14.88
CA GLU A 23 -6.66 7.64 -15.91
C GLU A 23 -7.62 6.60 -15.32
N CYS A 24 -7.37 6.11 -14.10
CA CYS A 24 -8.30 5.25 -13.36
C CYS A 24 -9.67 5.93 -13.15
N ILE A 25 -9.68 7.22 -12.77
CA ILE A 25 -10.92 8.00 -12.59
C ILE A 25 -11.69 8.16 -13.91
N LYS A 26 -11.01 8.14 -15.06
CA LYS A 26 -11.64 8.15 -16.38
C LYS A 26 -12.16 6.79 -16.83
N GLY A 27 -11.90 5.73 -16.05
CA GLY A 27 -12.30 4.36 -16.37
C GLY A 27 -11.31 3.59 -17.26
N ASP A 28 -10.05 4.01 -17.31
CA ASP A 28 -9.01 3.28 -18.05
C ASP A 28 -8.61 1.98 -17.35
N GLU A 29 -8.91 0.83 -17.97
CA GLU A 29 -8.64 -0.49 -17.42
C GLU A 29 -7.14 -0.81 -17.32
N GLU A 30 -6.31 -0.32 -18.23
CA GLU A 30 -4.86 -0.54 -18.22
C GLU A 30 -4.22 0.25 -17.08
N ALA A 31 -4.70 1.47 -16.83
CA ALA A 31 -4.30 2.28 -15.68
C ALA A 31 -4.68 1.57 -14.37
N TRP A 32 -5.88 0.98 -14.29
CA TRP A 32 -6.29 0.18 -13.12
C TRP A 32 -5.37 -1.02 -12.91
N SER A 33 -5.09 -1.79 -13.96
CA SER A 33 -4.17 -2.93 -13.88
C SER A 33 -2.79 -2.49 -13.38
N THR A 34 -2.25 -1.41 -13.94
CA THR A 34 -0.94 -0.86 -13.57
C THR A 34 -0.92 -0.36 -12.12
N LEU A 35 -2.00 0.30 -11.68
CA LEU A 35 -2.16 0.78 -10.31
C LEU A 35 -2.15 -0.40 -9.31
N ILE A 36 -2.95 -1.44 -9.59
CA ILE A 36 -3.01 -2.62 -8.74
C ILE A 36 -1.66 -3.35 -8.72
N ASP A 37 -1.01 -3.51 -9.87
CA ASP A 37 0.30 -4.15 -9.94
C ASP A 37 1.39 -3.40 -9.17
N LYS A 38 1.33 -2.07 -9.18
CA LYS A 38 2.23 -1.22 -8.40
C LYS A 38 2.05 -1.40 -6.89
N TYR A 39 0.81 -1.53 -6.42
CA TYR A 39 0.50 -1.51 -5.00
C TYR A 39 0.19 -2.87 -4.37
N LYS A 40 0.01 -3.93 -5.15
CA LYS A 40 -0.33 -5.27 -4.63
C LYS A 40 0.65 -5.75 -3.57
N ASN A 41 1.96 -5.58 -3.79
CA ASN A 41 2.97 -6.03 -2.84
C ASN A 41 2.88 -5.28 -1.51
N LEU A 42 2.57 -3.97 -1.54
CA LEU A 42 2.34 -3.17 -0.34
C LEU A 42 1.12 -3.69 0.42
N ILE A 43 -0.01 -3.87 -0.28
CA ILE A 43 -1.25 -4.35 0.32
C ILE A 43 -1.07 -5.75 0.92
N PHE A 44 -0.38 -6.68 0.23
CA PHE A 44 -0.13 -8.03 0.73
C PHE A 44 0.91 -8.08 1.86
N SER A 45 1.85 -7.14 1.93
CA SER A 45 2.86 -7.13 3.00
C SER A 45 2.24 -6.89 4.39
N ILE A 46 1.12 -6.17 4.45
CA ILE A 46 0.50 -5.77 5.71
C ILE A 46 -0.19 -6.95 6.41
N PRO A 47 -1.12 -7.71 5.80
CA PRO A 47 -1.71 -8.89 6.43
C PRO A 47 -0.66 -9.92 6.90
N VAL A 48 0.44 -10.06 6.15
CA VAL A 48 1.56 -10.93 6.53
C VAL A 48 2.20 -10.46 7.84
N LYS A 49 2.44 -9.15 8.02
CA LYS A 49 2.93 -8.58 9.29
C LYS A 49 1.95 -8.76 10.45
N TYR A 50 0.65 -8.82 10.17
CA TYR A 50 -0.38 -9.18 11.17
C TYR A 50 -0.48 -10.70 11.42
N GLY A 51 0.29 -11.54 10.72
CA GLY A 51 0.27 -12.99 10.89
C GLY A 51 -0.99 -13.66 10.35
N PHE A 52 -1.57 -13.12 9.28
CA PHE A 52 -2.66 -13.77 8.53
C PHE A 52 -2.13 -14.83 7.56
N HIS A 53 -2.92 -15.87 7.32
CA HIS A 53 -2.62 -16.84 6.27
C HIS A 53 -3.02 -16.29 4.89
N THR A 54 -2.59 -16.95 3.82
CA THR A 54 -2.81 -16.50 2.44
C THR A 54 -4.27 -16.20 2.11
N HIS A 55 -5.18 -17.10 2.49
CA HIS A 55 -6.62 -16.89 2.22
C HIS A 55 -7.18 -15.62 2.90
N ASP A 56 -6.74 -15.30 4.11
CA ASP A 56 -7.16 -14.09 4.81
C ASP A 56 -6.58 -12.83 4.13
N ALA A 57 -5.32 -12.93 3.68
CA ALA A 57 -4.68 -11.86 2.94
C ALA A 57 -5.38 -11.58 1.59
N ASP A 58 -5.82 -12.62 0.88
CA ASP A 58 -6.56 -12.50 -0.38
C ASP A 58 -7.92 -11.80 -0.19
N GLU A 59 -8.66 -12.16 0.85
CA GLU A 59 -9.92 -11.49 1.19
C GLU A 59 -9.71 -10.02 1.54
N ILE A 60 -8.70 -9.72 2.37
CA ILE A 60 -8.35 -8.34 2.73
C ILE A 60 -7.94 -7.55 1.47
N PHE A 61 -7.17 -8.15 0.58
CA PHE A 61 -6.78 -7.54 -0.68
C PHE A 61 -8.01 -7.21 -1.53
N GLN A 62 -8.97 -8.13 -1.67
CA GLN A 62 -10.21 -7.89 -2.41
C GLN A 62 -11.02 -6.74 -1.79
N GLU A 63 -11.19 -6.72 -0.47
CA GLU A 63 -11.89 -5.63 0.22
C GLU A 63 -11.23 -4.28 0.01
N VAL A 64 -9.89 -4.23 0.05
CA VAL A 64 -9.12 -3.00 -0.19
C VAL A 64 -9.26 -2.54 -1.64
N CYS A 65 -9.23 -3.45 -2.61
CA CYS A 65 -9.46 -3.14 -4.02
C CYS A 65 -10.87 -2.58 -4.26
N LEU A 66 -11.90 -3.15 -3.62
CA LEU A 66 -13.26 -2.64 -3.69
C LEU A 66 -13.40 -1.25 -3.05
N ALA A 67 -12.78 -1.06 -1.87
CA ALA A 67 -12.74 0.26 -1.24
C ALA A 67 -12.02 1.28 -2.12
N LEU A 68 -10.90 0.88 -2.75
CA LEU A 68 -10.12 1.71 -3.65
C LEU A 68 -10.95 2.17 -4.84
N LEU A 69 -11.74 1.29 -5.45
CA LEU A 69 -12.65 1.66 -6.54
C LEU A 69 -13.60 2.80 -6.15
N THR A 70 -14.09 2.78 -4.92
CA THR A 70 -15.05 3.79 -4.42
C THR A 70 -14.40 5.08 -3.91
N GLU A 71 -13.20 5.00 -3.35
CA GLU A 71 -12.53 6.12 -2.67
C GLU A 71 -11.49 6.83 -3.56
N LEU A 72 -11.00 6.18 -4.61
CA LEU A 72 -10.02 6.77 -5.51
C LEU A 72 -10.48 8.11 -6.12
N PRO A 73 -11.74 8.28 -6.57
CA PRO A 73 -12.24 9.57 -7.06
C PRO A 73 -12.32 10.66 -5.98
N ARG A 74 -12.34 10.28 -4.69
CA ARG A 74 -12.39 11.19 -3.54
C ARG A 74 -11.01 11.60 -3.07
N LEU A 75 -9.96 10.92 -3.53
CA LEU A 75 -8.58 11.17 -3.14
C LEU A 75 -8.10 12.53 -3.72
N ARG A 76 -7.96 13.53 -2.85
CA ARG A 76 -7.55 14.89 -3.24
C ARG A 76 -6.10 14.99 -3.70
N LYS A 77 -5.22 14.13 -3.21
CA LYS A 77 -3.79 14.12 -3.49
C LYS A 77 -3.39 12.71 -3.95
N PRO A 78 -3.07 12.50 -5.23
CA PRO A 78 -2.63 11.20 -5.73
C PRO A 78 -1.42 10.63 -4.97
N GLN A 79 -0.53 11.49 -4.48
CA GLN A 79 0.65 11.11 -3.70
C GLN A 79 0.28 10.52 -2.32
N ALA A 80 -0.94 10.75 -1.84
CA ALA A 80 -1.42 10.17 -0.59
C ALA A 80 -1.97 8.74 -0.77
N LEU A 81 -1.97 8.20 -2.00
CA LEU A 81 -2.54 6.88 -2.28
C LEU A 81 -1.85 5.77 -1.49
N ALA A 82 -0.51 5.77 -1.45
CA ALA A 82 0.25 4.77 -0.70
C ALA A 82 -0.11 4.79 0.80
N ALA A 83 -0.14 5.97 1.41
CA ALA A 83 -0.53 6.14 2.81
C ALA A 83 -1.98 5.72 3.06
N TRP A 84 -2.90 6.08 2.16
CA TRP A 84 -4.30 5.68 2.24
C TRP A 84 -4.45 4.16 2.17
N LEU A 85 -3.73 3.47 1.28
CA LEU A 85 -3.72 2.02 1.17
C LEU A 85 -3.20 1.36 2.45
N ILE A 86 -2.08 1.85 2.98
CA ILE A 86 -1.49 1.36 4.23
C ILE A 86 -2.51 1.45 5.36
N GLN A 87 -3.17 2.60 5.51
CA GLN A 87 -4.18 2.82 6.53
C GLN A 87 -5.41 1.93 6.33
N ALA A 88 -5.94 1.85 5.11
CA ALA A 88 -7.11 1.05 4.78
C ALA A 88 -6.86 -0.44 5.08
N THR A 89 -5.73 -0.99 4.61
CA THR A 89 -5.36 -2.39 4.84
C THR A 89 -5.10 -2.68 6.32
N SER A 90 -4.37 -1.80 7.03
CA SER A 90 -4.08 -1.98 8.46
C SER A 90 -5.35 -1.94 9.31
N HIS A 91 -6.30 -1.06 8.99
CA HIS A 91 -7.60 -1.03 9.66
C HIS A 91 -8.36 -2.35 9.46
N ARG A 92 -8.44 -2.87 8.23
CA ARG A 92 -9.09 -4.17 7.97
C ARG A 92 -8.43 -5.31 8.74
N CYS A 93 -7.11 -5.38 8.72
CA CYS A 93 -6.32 -6.35 9.47
C CYS A 93 -6.63 -6.30 10.97
N PHE A 94 -6.64 -5.08 11.54
CA PHE A 94 -6.95 -4.86 12.95
C PHE A 94 -8.37 -5.30 13.32
N HIS A 95 -9.36 -4.86 12.54
CA HIS A 95 -10.76 -5.24 12.78
C HIS A 95 -10.93 -6.76 12.75
N ARG A 96 -10.32 -7.43 11.78
CA ARG A 96 -10.41 -8.88 11.63
C ARG A 96 -9.71 -9.64 12.76
N LYS A 97 -8.49 -9.23 13.16
CA LYS A 97 -7.81 -9.82 14.33
C LYS A 97 -8.63 -9.66 15.61
N ARG A 98 -9.26 -8.49 15.79
CA ARG A 98 -10.11 -8.22 16.95
C ARG A 98 -11.36 -9.09 16.95
N GLU A 99 -11.93 -9.38 15.80
CA GLU A 99 -13.09 -10.29 15.67
C GLU A 99 -12.69 -11.74 15.93
N GLN A 100 -11.60 -12.23 15.34
CA GLN A 100 -11.06 -13.58 15.61
C GLN A 100 -10.77 -13.79 17.10
N GLY A 101 -10.14 -12.82 17.77
CA GLY A 101 -9.87 -12.89 19.21
C GLY A 101 -11.12 -12.90 20.10
N ARG A 102 -12.26 -12.36 19.63
CA ARG A 102 -13.54 -12.41 20.35
C ARG A 102 -14.25 -13.75 20.21
N TYR A 103 -14.05 -14.45 19.09
CA TYR A 103 -14.63 -15.78 18.85
C TYR A 103 -13.87 -16.91 19.55
N VAL A 104 -12.56 -16.75 19.81
CA VAL A 104 -11.69 -17.77 20.45
C VAL A 104 -11.77 -17.74 21.99
N GLY A 105 -12.77 -17.06 22.57
CA GLY A 105 -12.96 -16.94 24.02
C GLY A 105 -13.41 -18.21 24.77
N THR A 106 -12.63 -19.30 24.71
CA THR A 106 -12.77 -20.45 25.63
C THR A 106 -11.46 -20.96 26.24
N GLU A 107 -10.26 -20.73 25.69
CA GLU A 107 -9.01 -21.12 26.37
C GLU A 107 -7.91 -20.10 26.08
N PRO A 108 -7.13 -19.63 27.09
CA PRO A 108 -6.06 -18.68 26.87
C PRO A 108 -4.87 -19.39 26.20
N ASP A 109 -4.81 -19.34 24.88
CA ASP A 109 -3.58 -19.66 24.16
C ASP A 109 -2.56 -18.54 24.41
N GLU A 110 -1.50 -18.85 25.17
CA GLU A 110 -0.41 -17.95 25.55
C GLU A 110 0.38 -17.38 24.36
N THR A 111 0.05 -17.80 23.14
CA THR A 111 0.66 -17.32 21.89
C THR A 111 0.26 -15.87 21.52
N PHE A 112 -0.82 -15.32 22.09
CA PHE A 112 -1.32 -13.98 21.73
C PHE A 112 -0.48 -12.80 22.25
N SER A 113 0.53 -13.05 23.09
CA SER A 113 1.35 -11.97 23.70
C SER A 113 2.41 -11.36 22.77
N SER A 114 2.57 -11.89 21.54
CA SER A 114 3.65 -11.47 20.62
C SER A 114 3.18 -10.65 19.42
N THR A 115 1.88 -10.34 19.28
CA THR A 115 1.43 -9.44 18.20
C THR A 115 1.80 -8.00 18.54
N PRO A 116 2.67 -7.32 17.76
CA PRO A 116 2.89 -5.89 17.96
C PRO A 116 1.57 -5.14 17.90
N ALA A 117 1.47 -4.03 18.65
CA ALA A 117 0.27 -3.23 18.62
C ALA A 117 0.00 -2.80 17.16
N ALA A 118 -1.26 -2.79 16.73
CA ALA A 118 -1.62 -2.44 15.36
C ALA A 118 -1.05 -1.07 14.91
N GLU A 119 -0.91 -0.13 15.85
CA GLU A 119 -0.26 1.15 15.61
C GLU A 119 1.23 1.01 15.27
N ASP A 120 1.93 0.05 15.87
CA ASP A 120 3.36 -0.16 15.62
C ASP A 120 3.58 -0.78 14.24
N ILE A 121 2.73 -1.74 13.84
CA ILE A 121 2.77 -2.30 12.47
C ILE A 121 2.49 -1.20 11.45
N LEU A 122 1.47 -0.37 11.69
CA LEU A 122 1.13 0.75 10.81
C LEU A 122 2.32 1.71 10.66
N ARG A 123 2.91 2.16 11.78
CA ARG A 123 4.08 3.05 11.77
C ARG A 123 5.29 2.44 11.08
N GLU A 124 5.50 1.14 11.24
CA GLU A 124 6.60 0.42 10.59
C GLU A 124 6.42 0.40 9.07
N VAL A 125 5.23 0.05 8.59
CA VAL A 125 4.91 0.00 7.15
C VAL A 125 4.98 1.41 6.53
N GLU A 126 4.46 2.43 7.22
CA GLU A 126 4.58 3.83 6.78
C GLU A 126 6.04 4.25 6.66
N ARG A 127 6.89 3.91 7.63
CA ARG A 127 8.32 4.22 7.60
C ARG A 127 9.02 3.52 6.43
N GLU A 128 8.74 2.24 6.21
CA GLU A 128 9.30 1.50 5.07
C GLU A 128 8.89 2.11 3.74
N GLN A 129 7.62 2.55 3.61
CA GLN A 129 7.14 3.19 2.40
C GLN A 129 7.83 4.54 2.16
N MET A 130 7.97 5.37 3.20
CA MET A 130 8.70 6.65 3.10
C MET A 130 10.15 6.45 2.64
N LEU A 131 10.83 5.40 3.12
CA LEU A 131 12.19 5.06 2.67
C LEU A 131 12.21 4.64 1.20
N ARG A 132 11.23 3.84 0.74
CA ARG A 132 11.10 3.46 -0.67
C ARG A 132 10.87 4.67 -1.56
N ASP A 133 9.98 5.56 -1.15
CA ASP A 133 9.66 6.78 -1.90
C ASP A 133 10.90 7.70 -1.99
N ALA A 134 11.61 7.90 -0.88
CA ALA A 134 12.85 8.67 -0.87
C ALA A 134 13.91 8.07 -1.80
N LEU A 135 14.09 6.74 -1.80
CA LEU A 135 15.03 6.08 -2.70
C LEU A 135 14.69 6.29 -4.19
N LEU A 136 13.41 6.41 -4.54
CA LEU A 136 12.97 6.71 -5.91
C LEU A 136 13.23 8.18 -6.31
N GLU A 137 13.29 9.09 -5.34
CA GLU A 137 13.64 10.50 -5.59
C GLU A 137 15.14 10.75 -5.73
N LEU A 138 15.99 9.80 -5.31
CA LEU A 138 17.44 9.95 -5.48
C LEU A 138 17.86 9.79 -6.96
N PRO A 139 18.73 10.68 -7.47
CA PRO A 139 19.26 10.55 -8.82
C PRO A 139 20.05 9.23 -8.99
N PRO A 140 20.08 8.67 -10.22
CA PRO A 140 20.59 7.32 -10.50
C PRO A 140 22.03 7.06 -10.06
N ARG A 141 22.81 8.12 -9.81
CA ARG A 141 24.22 8.04 -9.35
C ARG A 141 24.38 7.45 -7.94
N CYS A 142 23.35 7.46 -7.10
CA CYS A 142 23.43 6.93 -5.73
C CYS A 142 22.96 5.46 -5.62
N LEU A 143 22.23 4.95 -6.60
CA LEU A 143 21.72 3.57 -6.62
C LEU A 143 22.81 2.53 -6.90
N ASP A 144 23.87 2.92 -7.62
CA ASP A 144 25.01 2.03 -7.94
C ASP A 144 25.87 1.65 -6.72
N LEU A 145 25.71 2.33 -5.57
CA LEU A 145 26.52 2.12 -4.36
C LEU A 145 25.85 1.23 -3.29
N VAL A 146 24.59 0.83 -3.48
CA VAL A 146 23.81 0.02 -2.51
C VAL A 146 23.71 -1.45 -2.95
N ARG A 147 24.48 -1.88 -3.95
CA ARG A 147 24.48 -3.25 -4.46
C ARG A 147 25.52 -4.15 -3.81
#